data_AF-A0A8X6GXJ7-F1
#
_entry.id   AF-A0A8X6GXJ7-F1
#
_cell.length_a   1.000
_cell.length_b   1.000
_cell.length_c   1.000
_cell.angle_alpha   90.00
_cell.angle_beta   90.00
_cell.angle_gamma   90.00
#
_symmetry.space_group_name_H-M   'P 1'
#
loop_
_entity.id
_entity.type
_entity.pdbx_description
1 polymer ?
#
loop_
_entity_poly.entity_id
_entity_poly.type
_entity_poly.pdbx_seq_one_letter_code
_entity_poly.pdbx_strand_id
1 'polypeptide(L)'
;MNYFELDPVHFYTTPSLTWSAGIKKTNVTLELLTDINMYLMLESGIRGGMCLVSKRYSKANNKYLDNFDEMSSSKFIISLDVNNLYGTAMAFYNLPESEFRFLNQKEIDKFDLMSVSSDSNVGYILEVDLFYPPELHSKHNSFPMAPQHESIMYDMLSPYQKKICEKLNIKINEKNKKLLNTFNEKKNYVVHYLNLEFYIKHGLKI
;
A
#
# COMPACT_ATOMS: atom_id res chain seq x y z
N MET A 1 16.89 -6.89 -28.59
CA MET A 1 18.17 -7.04 -27.87
C MET A 1 19.06 -5.79 -27.98
N ASN A 2 19.05 -5.06 -29.10
CA ASN A 2 19.93 -3.89 -29.29
C ASN A 2 19.66 -2.67 -28.40
N TYR A 3 18.45 -2.51 -27.84
CA TYR A 3 18.10 -1.28 -27.09
C TYR A 3 18.80 -1.18 -25.72
N PHE A 4 18.95 -2.29 -25.00
CA PHE A 4 19.65 -2.33 -23.72
C PHE A 4 21.06 -2.93 -23.84
N GLU A 5 21.41 -3.46 -25.02
CA GLU A 5 22.66 -4.18 -25.27
C GLU A 5 22.92 -5.25 -24.18
N LEU A 6 21.85 -5.97 -23.83
CA LEU A 6 21.88 -7.13 -22.94
C LEU A 6 21.35 -8.32 -23.73
N ASP A 7 22.06 -9.43 -23.66
CA ASP A 7 21.60 -10.69 -24.24
C ASP A 7 20.79 -11.47 -23.19
N PRO A 8 19.47 -11.69 -23.40
CA PRO A 8 18.62 -12.47 -22.52
C PRO A 8 19.16 -13.86 -22.18
N VAL A 9 19.98 -14.49 -23.04
CA VAL A 9 20.53 -15.84 -22.76
C VAL A 9 21.49 -15.86 -21.57
N HIS A 10 21.99 -14.69 -21.13
CA HIS A 10 22.84 -14.56 -19.94
C HIS A 10 22.06 -14.42 -18.63
N PHE A 11 20.72 -14.46 -18.67
CA PHE A 11 19.87 -14.27 -17.51
C PHE A 11 18.98 -15.49 -17.25
N TYR A 12 18.98 -15.97 -16.01
CA TYR A 12 18.14 -17.10 -15.59
C TYR A 12 16.65 -16.75 -15.55
N THR A 13 16.30 -15.48 -15.29
CA THR A 13 14.91 -15.03 -15.13
C THR A 13 14.68 -13.65 -15.73
N THR A 14 13.44 -13.38 -16.15
CA THR A 14 13.04 -12.05 -16.66
C THR A 14 13.27 -10.91 -15.65
N PRO A 15 12.96 -11.07 -14.35
CA PRO A 15 13.26 -10.03 -13.35
C PRO A 15 14.75 -9.66 -13.28
N SER A 16 15.65 -10.65 -13.36
CA SER A 16 17.09 -10.41 -13.37
C SER A 16 17.52 -9.62 -14.61
N LEU A 17 17.01 -9.97 -15.79
CA LEU A 17 17.23 -9.20 -17.02
C LEU A 17 16.70 -7.76 -16.89
N THR A 18 15.48 -7.58 -16.39
CA THR A 18 14.88 -6.23 -16.26
C THR A 18 15.60 -5.38 -15.23
N TRP A 19 16.07 -5.98 -14.14
CA TRP A 19 16.87 -5.30 -13.11
C TRP A 19 18.20 -4.80 -13.68
N SER A 20 18.95 -5.68 -14.36
CA SER A 20 20.20 -5.29 -15.02
C SER A 20 20.01 -4.27 -16.12
N ALA A 21 18.92 -4.35 -16.89
CA ALA A 21 18.57 -3.34 -17.88
C ALA A 21 18.29 -1.97 -17.23
N GLY A 22 17.56 -1.97 -16.11
CA GLY A 22 17.26 -0.77 -15.32
C GLY A 22 18.54 -0.07 -14.84
N ILE A 23 19.39 -0.78 -14.10
CA ILE A 23 20.65 -0.23 -13.59
C ILE A 23 21.56 0.22 -14.73
N LYS A 24 21.71 -0.57 -15.80
CA LYS A 24 22.54 -0.19 -16.96
C LYS A 24 22.04 1.10 -17.61
N LYS A 25 20.72 1.30 -17.66
CA LYS A 25 20.11 2.48 -18.30
C LYS A 25 20.22 3.74 -17.45
N THR A 26 20.05 3.61 -16.13
CA THR A 26 20.09 4.75 -15.20
C THR A 26 21.49 5.07 -14.71
N ASN A 27 22.40 4.10 -14.78
CA ASN A 27 23.75 4.15 -14.19
C ASN A 27 23.73 4.48 -12.68
N VAL A 28 22.64 4.14 -12.00
CA VAL A 28 22.46 4.35 -10.56
C VAL A 28 23.31 3.37 -9.77
N THR A 29 23.84 3.82 -8.64
CA THR A 29 24.48 2.95 -7.64
C THR A 29 23.61 2.91 -6.41
N LEU A 30 23.05 1.73 -6.11
CA LEU A 30 22.18 1.54 -4.95
C LEU A 30 23.02 1.12 -3.74
N GLU A 31 22.90 1.86 -2.65
CA GLU A 31 23.51 1.51 -1.37
C GLU A 31 22.77 0.32 -0.73
N LEU A 32 23.53 -0.62 -0.16
CA LEU A 32 22.96 -1.71 0.62
C LEU A 32 22.76 -1.26 2.07
N LEU A 33 21.62 -1.62 2.65
CA LEU A 33 21.38 -1.42 4.07
C LEU A 33 22.32 -2.30 4.88
N THR A 34 23.14 -1.67 5.72
CA THR A 34 24.10 -2.37 6.61
C THR A 34 23.61 -2.51 8.05
N ASP A 35 22.62 -1.70 8.46
CA ASP A 35 22.01 -1.78 9.80
C ASP A 35 20.80 -2.72 9.79
N ILE A 36 20.85 -3.77 10.61
CA ILE A 36 19.78 -4.76 10.76
C ILE A 36 18.47 -4.14 11.26
N ASN A 37 18.53 -3.12 12.14
CA ASN A 37 17.33 -2.48 12.66
C ASN A 37 16.62 -1.69 11.57
N MET A 38 17.38 -1.01 10.70
CA MET A 38 16.82 -0.31 9.56
C MET A 38 16.20 -1.29 8.55
N TYR A 39 16.88 -2.40 8.28
CA TYR A 39 16.33 -3.46 7.45
C TYR A 39 15.00 -3.99 8.00
N LEU A 40 14.94 -4.32 9.29
CA LEU A 40 13.72 -4.85 9.93
C LEU A 40 12.59 -3.81 9.96
N MET A 41 12.90 -2.54 10.21
CA MET A 41 11.94 -1.44 10.15
C MET A 41 11.34 -1.36 8.74
N LEU A 42 12.19 -1.33 7.70
CA LEU A 42 11.73 -1.27 6.31
C LEU A 42 10.93 -2.50 5.90
N GLU A 43 11.38 -3.70 6.28
CA GLU A 43 10.67 -4.95 6.03
C GLU A 43 9.26 -4.92 6.64
N SER A 44 9.13 -4.42 7.88
CA SER A 44 7.83 -4.27 8.54
C SER A 44 6.90 -3.25 7.84
N GLY A 45 7.51 -2.29 7.13
CA GLY A 45 6.85 -1.27 6.33
C GLY A 45 6.49 -1.71 4.91
N ILE A 46 6.91 -2.89 4.44
CA ILE A 46 6.57 -3.40 3.10
C ILE A 46 5.14 -3.95 3.10
N ARG A 47 4.32 -3.44 2.18
CA ARG A 47 2.93 -3.86 1.99
C ARG A 47 2.71 -4.23 0.52
N GLY A 48 1.86 -5.22 0.29
CA GLY A 48 1.40 -5.56 -1.05
C GLY A 48 0.35 -4.58 -1.57
N GLY A 49 -0.26 -4.92 -2.70
CA GLY A 49 -1.40 -4.17 -3.24
C GLY A 49 -2.59 -4.19 -2.28
N MET A 50 -3.25 -3.05 -2.13
CA MET A 50 -4.50 -2.97 -1.38
C MET A 50 -5.61 -3.72 -2.12
N CYS A 51 -6.29 -4.62 -1.41
CA CYS A 51 -7.41 -5.38 -1.94
C CYS A 51 -8.57 -5.31 -0.95
N LEU A 52 -9.66 -4.67 -1.36
CA LEU A 52 -10.83 -4.47 -0.52
C LEU A 52 -12.11 -4.59 -1.32
N VAL A 53 -13.09 -5.29 -0.75
CA VAL A 53 -14.46 -5.34 -1.26
C VAL A 53 -15.38 -4.67 -0.22
N SER A 54 -15.62 -3.37 -0.39
CA SER A 54 -16.49 -2.59 0.51
C SER A 54 -17.98 -2.86 0.26
N LYS A 55 -18.36 -3.16 -0.99
CA LYS A 55 -19.73 -3.50 -1.40
C LYS A 55 -19.74 -4.86 -2.11
N ARG A 56 -20.38 -5.86 -1.50
CA ARG A 56 -20.38 -7.25 -2.00
C ARG A 56 -21.20 -7.46 -3.27
N TYR A 57 -22.27 -6.67 -3.47
CA TYR A 57 -23.13 -6.79 -4.64
C TYR A 57 -23.65 -5.43 -5.09
N SER A 58 -23.63 -5.20 -6.40
CA SER A 58 -24.16 -4.01 -7.03
C SER A 58 -24.63 -4.39 -8.42
N LYS A 59 -25.92 -4.18 -8.71
CA LYS A 59 -26.49 -4.30 -10.06
C LYS A 59 -26.60 -2.91 -10.69
N ALA A 60 -26.24 -2.78 -11.97
CA ALA A 60 -26.48 -1.58 -12.74
C ALA A 60 -27.96 -1.49 -13.16
N ASN A 61 -28.49 -0.28 -13.27
CA ASN A 61 -29.82 0.00 -13.81
C ASN A 61 -29.70 1.24 -14.70
N ASN A 62 -29.47 1.10 -16.00
CA ASN A 62 -29.35 2.26 -16.87
C ASN A 62 -29.95 1.96 -18.25
N LYS A 63 -30.33 3.03 -18.95
CA LYS A 63 -31.05 2.99 -20.23
C LYS A 63 -30.38 2.23 -21.37
N TYR A 64 -29.12 1.81 -21.21
CA TYR A 64 -28.39 1.03 -22.21
C TYR A 64 -28.48 -0.49 -21.97
N LEU A 65 -29.21 -0.93 -20.94
CA LEU A 65 -29.42 -2.34 -20.61
C LEU A 65 -30.83 -2.79 -21.00
N ASP A 66 -30.95 -4.01 -21.54
CA ASP A 66 -32.22 -4.59 -21.99
C ASP A 66 -33.26 -4.74 -20.85
N ASN A 67 -32.79 -4.83 -19.61
CA ASN A 67 -33.63 -4.96 -18.41
C ASN A 67 -33.70 -3.66 -17.58
N PHE A 68 -33.58 -2.51 -18.25
CA PHE A 68 -33.74 -1.21 -17.61
C PHE A 68 -35.13 -1.06 -17.00
N ASP A 69 -35.16 -0.66 -15.74
CA ASP A 69 -36.39 -0.36 -15.01
C ASP A 69 -36.50 1.16 -14.84
N GLU A 70 -37.45 1.76 -15.55
CA GLU A 70 -37.76 3.21 -15.51
C GLU A 70 -38.27 3.66 -14.14
N MET A 71 -38.85 2.76 -13.34
CA MET A 71 -39.35 3.07 -11.99
C MET A 71 -38.23 3.12 -10.95
N SER A 72 -37.07 2.53 -11.26
CA SER A 72 -35.91 2.49 -10.40
C SER A 72 -34.90 3.60 -10.74
N SER A 73 -34.09 4.03 -9.77
CA SER A 73 -33.07 5.05 -10.01
C SER A 73 -32.00 4.59 -11.00
N SER A 74 -31.55 5.50 -11.87
CA SER A 74 -30.48 5.23 -12.81
C SER A 74 -29.14 5.04 -12.09
N LYS A 75 -28.44 3.96 -12.44
CA LYS A 75 -27.22 3.51 -11.79
C LYS A 75 -26.26 2.86 -12.79
N PHE A 76 -25.07 3.42 -12.86
CA PHE A 76 -23.95 2.93 -13.65
C PHE A 76 -22.92 2.26 -12.76
N ILE A 77 -22.15 1.33 -13.34
CA ILE A 77 -20.98 0.73 -12.71
C ILE A 77 -19.81 1.01 -13.66
N ILE A 78 -18.74 1.56 -13.12
CA ILE A 78 -17.51 1.83 -13.87
C ILE A 78 -16.40 0.92 -13.35
N SER A 79 -15.61 0.39 -14.27
CA SER A 79 -14.36 -0.31 -13.97
C SER A 79 -13.22 0.58 -14.43
N LEU A 80 -12.30 0.87 -13.52
CA LEU A 80 -11.12 1.69 -13.77
C LEU A 80 -9.89 0.82 -13.50
N ASP A 81 -8.93 0.85 -14.42
CA ASP A 81 -7.65 0.17 -14.30
C ASP A 81 -6.54 1.16 -14.70
N VAL A 82 -5.50 1.24 -13.87
CA VAL A 82 -4.36 2.13 -14.11
C VAL A 82 -3.30 1.36 -14.88
N ASN A 83 -3.13 1.72 -16.14
CA ASN A 83 -2.07 1.16 -16.99
C ASN A 83 -0.70 1.39 -16.35
N ASN A 84 0.02 0.30 -16.06
CA ASN A 84 1.36 0.34 -15.48
C ASN A 84 1.47 1.16 -14.18
N LEU A 85 0.61 0.86 -13.19
CA LEU A 85 0.57 1.55 -11.90
C LEU A 85 1.95 1.67 -11.22
N TYR A 86 2.70 0.56 -11.10
CA TYR A 86 4.02 0.57 -10.46
C TYR A 86 5.05 1.36 -11.27
N GLY A 87 5.11 1.18 -12.58
CA GLY A 87 6.04 1.95 -13.42
C GLY A 87 5.73 3.45 -13.43
N THR A 88 4.44 3.81 -13.33
CA THR A 88 4.01 5.20 -13.12
C THR A 88 4.56 5.72 -11.80
N ALA A 89 4.33 5.02 -10.69
CA ALA A 89 4.87 5.44 -9.38
C ALA A 89 6.40 5.58 -9.40
N MET A 90 7.12 4.63 -10.01
CA MET A 90 8.58 4.67 -10.14
C MET A 90 9.09 5.83 -11.01
N ALA A 91 8.28 6.34 -11.94
CA ALA A 91 8.66 7.44 -12.82
C ALA A 91 8.34 8.82 -12.25
N PHE A 92 7.31 8.92 -11.40
CA PHE A 92 6.82 10.19 -10.85
C PHE A 92 7.40 10.53 -9.47
N TYR A 93 7.84 9.54 -8.70
CA TYR A 93 8.35 9.75 -7.35
C TYR A 93 9.84 9.42 -7.24
N ASN A 94 10.55 10.23 -6.46
CA ASN A 94 11.93 9.94 -6.08
C ASN A 94 11.95 8.70 -5.19
N LEU A 95 12.73 7.69 -5.60
CA LEU A 95 12.93 6.46 -4.83
C LEU A 95 14.25 6.57 -4.05
N PRO A 96 14.34 5.94 -2.87
CA PRO A 96 15.57 5.96 -2.09
C PRO A 96 16.69 5.18 -2.78
N GLU A 97 17.87 5.79 -2.88
CA GLU A 97 19.05 5.21 -3.55
C GLU A 97 20.23 4.98 -2.59
N SER A 98 20.51 5.95 -1.70
CA SER A 98 21.68 5.95 -0.82
C SER A 98 21.55 6.90 0.38
N GLU A 99 22.64 7.01 1.15
CA GLU A 99 22.84 7.84 2.35
C GLU A 99 21.89 7.48 3.49
N PHE A 100 21.67 6.18 3.66
CA PHE A 100 20.75 5.65 4.66
C PHE A 100 21.28 5.87 6.08
N ARG A 101 20.54 6.64 6.88
CA ARG A 101 20.83 6.82 8.30
C ARG A 101 19.56 7.07 9.09
N PHE A 102 19.60 6.72 10.38
CA PHE A 102 18.61 7.22 11.32
C PHE A 102 18.83 8.71 11.60
N LEU A 103 17.72 9.41 11.87
CA LEU A 103 17.76 10.74 12.43
C LEU A 103 18.16 10.65 13.91
N ASN A 104 18.94 11.61 14.39
CA ASN A 104 19.20 11.76 15.81
C ASN A 104 18.04 12.49 16.50
N GLN A 105 17.97 12.43 17.83
CA GLN A 105 16.86 13.01 18.59
C GLN A 105 16.62 14.51 18.28
N LYS A 106 17.68 15.31 18.11
CA LYS A 106 17.54 16.75 17.81
C LYS A 106 16.96 17.00 16.43
N GLU A 107 17.23 16.12 15.48
CA GLU A 107 16.64 16.18 14.13
C GLU A 107 15.17 15.77 14.18
N ILE A 108 14.84 14.73 14.95
CA ILE A 108 13.45 14.29 15.16
C ILE A 108 12.62 15.39 15.82
N ASP A 109 13.15 16.02 16.88
CA ASP A 109 12.43 17.08 17.62
C ASP A 109 12.15 18.32 16.75
N LYS A 110 12.94 18.53 15.69
CA LYS A 110 12.79 19.64 14.74
C LYS A 110 12.09 19.24 13.45
N PHE A 111 11.76 17.96 13.29
CA PHE A 111 11.20 17.45 12.06
C PHE A 111 9.76 17.93 11.89
N ASP A 112 9.52 18.66 10.80
CA ASP A 112 8.18 19.05 10.38
C ASP A 112 7.84 18.37 9.06
N LEU A 113 6.98 17.35 9.13
CA LEU A 113 6.52 16.57 7.98
C LEU A 113 5.94 17.45 6.87
N MET A 114 5.19 18.50 7.22
CA MET A 114 4.48 19.34 6.25
C MET A 114 5.41 20.33 5.53
N SER A 115 6.65 20.49 6.02
CA SER A 115 7.66 21.34 5.41
C SER A 115 8.49 20.63 4.33
N VAL A 116 8.43 19.29 4.27
CA VAL A 116 9.22 18.50 3.33
C VAL A 116 8.58 18.52 1.96
N SER A 117 9.30 19.03 0.96
CA SER A 117 8.83 19.04 -0.42
C SER A 117 8.83 17.65 -1.04
N SER A 118 7.86 17.37 -1.92
CA SER A 118 7.75 16.06 -2.58
C SER A 118 8.84 15.77 -3.61
N ASP A 119 9.51 16.81 -4.11
CA ASP A 119 10.65 16.75 -5.03
C ASP A 119 12.00 16.86 -4.30
N SER A 120 12.00 16.79 -2.96
CA SER A 120 13.22 16.81 -2.16
C SER A 120 14.15 15.66 -2.58
N ASN A 121 15.45 15.96 -2.59
CA ASN A 121 16.51 14.94 -2.78
C ASN A 121 16.67 14.05 -1.53
N VAL A 122 16.09 14.45 -0.40
CA VAL A 122 16.07 13.67 0.84
C VAL A 122 14.64 13.23 1.12
N GLY A 123 14.42 11.92 1.20
CA GLY A 123 13.16 11.31 1.60
C GLY A 123 13.21 10.79 3.03
N TYR A 124 12.03 10.57 3.62
CA TYR A 124 11.89 10.04 4.98
C TYR A 124 10.95 8.83 5.02
N ILE A 125 11.34 7.84 5.82
CA ILE A 125 10.47 6.74 6.22
C ILE A 125 10.36 6.81 7.73
N LEU A 126 9.12 6.89 8.22
CA LEU A 126 8.81 7.24 9.60
C LEU A 126 8.08 6.07 10.25
N GLU A 127 8.39 5.80 11.51
CA GLU A 127 7.59 4.93 12.37
C GLU A 127 6.72 5.82 13.28
N VAL A 128 5.41 5.72 13.15
CA VAL A 128 4.47 6.57 13.89
C VAL A 128 3.27 5.76 14.40
N ASP A 129 2.67 6.23 15.48
CA ASP A 129 1.32 5.80 15.85
C ASP A 129 0.31 6.58 15.00
N LEU A 130 -0.74 5.91 14.50
CA LEU A 130 -1.79 6.58 13.74
C LEU A 130 -3.15 6.32 14.38
N PHE A 131 -3.83 7.42 14.70
CA PHE A 131 -5.22 7.43 15.10
C PHE A 131 -6.13 7.68 13.90
N TYR A 132 -7.19 6.87 13.80
CA TYR A 132 -8.23 7.00 12.78
C TYR A 132 -9.51 7.54 13.42
N PRO A 133 -9.85 8.83 13.23
CA PRO A 133 -11.04 9.39 13.84
C PRO A 133 -12.35 8.73 13.38
N PRO A 134 -13.26 8.36 14.31
CA PRO A 134 -14.54 7.70 13.99
C PRO A 134 -15.41 8.45 12.99
N GLU A 135 -15.37 9.78 12.99
CA GLU A 135 -16.10 10.64 12.08
C GLU A 135 -15.71 10.43 10.59
N LEU A 136 -14.53 9.88 10.33
CA LEU A 136 -14.04 9.60 8.98
C LEU A 136 -14.47 8.22 8.46
N HIS A 137 -14.94 7.31 9.32
CA HIS A 137 -15.21 5.91 8.94
C HIS A 137 -16.23 5.80 7.82
N SER A 138 -17.33 6.56 7.91
CA SER A 138 -18.37 6.58 6.87
C SER A 138 -17.85 7.10 5.54
N LYS A 139 -17.02 8.16 5.56
CA LYS A 139 -16.45 8.77 4.36
C LYS A 139 -15.43 7.85 3.70
N HIS A 140 -14.62 7.15 4.49
CA HIS A 140 -13.54 6.30 4.01
C HIS A 140 -13.92 4.81 3.92
N ASN A 141 -15.20 4.45 4.09
CA ASN A 141 -15.67 3.07 4.06
C ASN A 141 -15.36 2.33 2.75
N SER A 142 -15.23 3.06 1.65
CA SER A 142 -14.86 2.46 0.36
C SER A 142 -13.36 2.19 0.25
N PHE A 143 -12.54 2.91 1.00
CA PHE A 143 -11.08 2.84 0.92
C PHE A 143 -10.41 3.31 2.24
N PRO A 144 -10.41 2.49 3.29
CA PRO A 144 -9.69 2.79 4.52
C PRO A 144 -8.18 2.85 4.26
N MET A 145 -7.59 3.98 4.61
CA MET A 145 -6.16 4.28 4.51
C MET A 145 -5.33 3.48 5.54
N ALA A 146 -4.00 3.54 5.37
CA ALA A 146 -3.02 2.91 6.25
C ALA A 146 -3.25 1.39 6.46
N PRO A 147 -3.24 0.58 5.39
CA PRO A 147 -3.36 -0.87 5.54
C PRO A 147 -2.19 -1.44 6.35
N GLN A 148 -2.47 -2.43 7.20
CA GLN A 148 -1.45 -3.07 8.03
C GLN A 148 -1.58 -4.59 8.05
N HIS A 149 -0.46 -5.27 8.33
CA HIS A 149 -0.43 -6.72 8.48
C HIS A 149 -0.92 -7.12 9.88
N GLU A 150 -2.09 -7.74 9.95
CA GLU A 150 -2.71 -8.20 11.20
C GLU A 150 -3.06 -9.68 11.10
N SER A 151 -3.01 -10.38 12.24
CA SER A 151 -3.51 -11.75 12.35
C SER A 151 -5.02 -11.73 12.54
N ILE A 152 -5.74 -12.52 11.74
CA ILE A 152 -7.20 -12.66 11.87
C ILE A 152 -7.52 -13.67 12.97
N MET A 153 -8.15 -13.21 14.04
CA MET A 153 -8.66 -14.04 15.12
C MET A 153 -10.05 -14.59 14.79
N TYR A 154 -10.43 -15.72 15.40
CA TYR A 154 -11.73 -16.35 15.14
C TYR A 154 -12.92 -15.47 15.52
N ASP A 155 -12.77 -14.68 16.59
CA ASP A 155 -13.79 -13.74 17.08
C ASP A 155 -14.11 -12.64 16.07
N MET A 156 -13.11 -12.16 15.31
CA MET A 156 -13.22 -11.17 14.23
C MET A 156 -14.07 -11.66 13.04
N LEU A 157 -14.30 -12.96 12.91
CA LEU A 157 -15.09 -13.52 11.81
C LEU A 157 -16.58 -13.22 11.98
N SER A 158 -17.22 -12.87 10.87
CA SER A 158 -18.68 -12.74 10.83
C SER A 158 -19.38 -14.08 11.15
N PRO A 159 -20.63 -14.07 11.64
CA PRO A 159 -21.37 -15.30 11.91
C PRO A 159 -21.46 -16.26 10.71
N TYR A 160 -21.54 -15.71 9.49
CA TYR A 160 -21.53 -16.51 8.26
C TYR A 160 -20.17 -17.20 8.03
N GLN A 161 -19.06 -16.46 8.20
CA GLN A 161 -17.72 -17.03 8.05
C GLN A 161 -17.46 -18.13 9.08
N LYS A 162 -17.89 -17.94 10.33
CA LYS A 162 -17.81 -18.97 11.39
C LYS A 162 -18.51 -20.27 10.98
N LYS A 163 -19.75 -20.17 10.48
CA LYS A 163 -20.50 -21.34 9.95
C LYS A 163 -19.80 -22.03 8.78
N ILE A 164 -19.15 -21.28 7.89
CA ILE A 164 -18.37 -21.85 6.79
C ILE A 164 -17.13 -22.56 7.31
N CYS A 165 -16.42 -21.99 8.29
CA CYS A 165 -15.29 -22.65 8.93
C CYS A 165 -15.69 -23.97 9.57
N GLU A 166 -16.81 -24.01 10.28
CA GLU A 166 -17.37 -25.23 10.87
C GLU A 166 -17.74 -26.27 9.79
N LYS A 167 -18.49 -25.85 8.77
CA LYS A 167 -18.95 -26.74 7.68
C LYS A 167 -17.79 -27.37 6.90
N LEU A 168 -16.73 -26.60 6.66
CA LEU A 168 -15.58 -27.03 5.86
C LEU A 168 -14.38 -27.49 6.72
N ASN A 169 -14.53 -27.54 8.04
CA ASN A 169 -13.47 -27.88 8.99
C ASN A 169 -12.18 -27.03 8.79
N ILE A 170 -12.34 -25.73 8.53
CA ILE A 170 -11.24 -24.79 8.32
C ILE A 170 -10.74 -24.31 9.68
N LYS A 171 -9.46 -24.54 9.96
CA LYS A 171 -8.77 -23.99 11.13
C LYS A 171 -8.15 -22.63 10.79
N ILE A 172 -8.40 -21.63 11.64
CA ILE A 172 -7.76 -20.33 11.51
C ILE A 172 -6.31 -20.44 11.97
N ASN A 173 -5.38 -19.99 11.13
CA ASN A 173 -3.97 -19.93 11.47
C ASN A 173 -3.60 -18.50 11.90
N GLU A 174 -3.48 -18.30 13.20
CA GLU A 174 -3.17 -17.01 13.83
C GLU A 174 -1.75 -16.52 13.52
N LYS A 175 -0.85 -17.39 13.02
CA LYS A 175 0.49 -16.99 12.58
C LYS A 175 0.49 -16.32 11.21
N ASN A 176 -0.57 -16.54 10.42
CA ASN A 176 -0.66 -15.96 9.08
C ASN A 176 -1.25 -14.56 9.14
N LYS A 177 -0.37 -13.55 9.06
CA LYS A 177 -0.79 -12.16 8.91
C LYS A 177 -1.42 -11.92 7.54
N LYS A 178 -2.46 -11.09 7.50
CA LYS A 178 -3.12 -10.62 6.29
C LYS A 178 -3.01 -9.10 6.24
N LEU A 179 -2.88 -8.54 5.04
CA LEU A 179 -2.94 -7.10 4.85
C LEU A 179 -4.41 -6.66 4.96
N LEU A 180 -4.72 -5.86 5.98
CA LEU A 180 -6.09 -5.43 6.28
C LEU A 180 -6.24 -3.92 6.16
N ASN A 181 -7.35 -3.51 5.55
CA ASN A 181 -7.84 -2.13 5.56
C ASN A 181 -8.84 -2.00 6.72
N THR A 182 -8.34 -1.63 7.90
CA THR A 182 -9.15 -1.44 9.11
C THR A 182 -9.06 0.01 9.58
N PHE A 183 -10.11 0.47 10.26
CA PHE A 183 -10.12 1.75 10.96
C PHE A 183 -9.48 1.69 12.36
N ASN A 184 -8.88 0.54 12.71
CA ASN A 184 -8.21 0.39 13.99
C ASN A 184 -7.01 1.35 14.06
N GLU A 185 -6.68 1.77 15.27
CA GLU A 185 -5.43 2.49 15.52
C GLU A 185 -4.24 1.66 15.03
N LYS A 186 -3.24 2.36 14.50
CA LYS A 186 -1.98 1.76 14.04
C LYS A 186 -0.91 2.11 15.06
N LYS A 187 -0.13 1.11 15.46
CA LYS A 187 1.00 1.28 16.37
C LYS A 187 2.28 0.93 15.64
N ASN A 188 3.32 1.74 15.84
CA ASN A 188 4.62 1.57 15.18
C ASN A 188 4.48 1.40 13.65
N TYR A 189 3.66 2.25 13.02
CA TYR A 189 3.35 2.17 11.61
C TYR A 189 4.48 2.78 10.78
N VAL A 190 5.28 1.93 10.13
CA VAL A 190 6.35 2.37 9.23
C VAL A 190 5.77 2.87 7.90
N VAL A 191 6.07 4.09 7.47
CA VAL A 191 5.44 4.70 6.29
C VAL A 191 6.34 5.71 5.61
N HIS A 192 6.29 5.75 4.28
CA HIS A 192 6.94 6.80 3.50
C HIS A 192 6.26 8.16 3.75
N TYR A 193 7.05 9.22 3.92
CA TYR A 193 6.54 10.53 4.33
C TYR A 193 5.43 11.09 3.44
N LEU A 194 5.50 10.89 2.10
CA LEU A 194 4.43 11.32 1.19
C LEU A 194 3.08 10.65 1.48
N ASN A 195 3.09 9.37 1.85
CA ASN A 195 1.87 8.66 2.21
C ASN A 195 1.34 9.13 3.57
N LEU A 196 2.24 9.42 4.51
CA LEU A 196 1.86 9.96 5.82
C LEU A 196 1.24 11.35 5.68
N GLU A 197 1.86 12.22 4.88
CA GLU A 197 1.34 13.55 4.57
C GLU A 197 -0.05 13.45 3.92
N PHE A 198 -0.22 12.53 2.97
CA PHE A 198 -1.53 12.22 2.38
C PHE A 198 -2.55 11.79 3.45
N TYR A 199 -2.19 10.91 4.37
CA TYR A 199 -3.08 10.46 5.45
C TYR A 199 -3.52 11.61 6.37
N ILE A 200 -2.58 12.46 6.78
CA ILE A 200 -2.88 13.62 7.65
C ILE A 200 -3.77 14.63 6.93
N LYS A 201 -3.48 14.92 5.65
CA LYS A 201 -4.35 15.77 4.80
C LYS A 201 -5.78 15.22 4.70
N HIS A 202 -5.96 13.91 4.86
CA HIS A 202 -7.27 13.26 4.87
C HIS A 202 -7.85 13.06 6.29
N GLY A 203 -7.20 13.58 7.33
CA GLY A 203 -7.72 13.67 8.68
C GLY A 203 -7.24 12.59 9.66
N LEU A 204 -6.33 11.70 9.26
CA LEU A 204 -5.65 10.82 10.23
C LEU A 204 -4.74 11.67 11.14
N LYS A 205 -4.52 11.20 12.37
CA LYS A 205 -3.73 11.92 13.37
C LYS A 205 -2.56 11.05 13.84
N ILE A 206 -1.44 11.69 14.16
CA ILE A 206 -0.29 11.10 14.85
C ILE A 206 -0.44 11.38 16.35
#